data_AF-A0A7S1AWE5-F1
#
_entry.id   AF-A0A7S1AWE5-F1
#
_cell.length_a   1.000
_cell.length_b   1.000
_cell.length_c   1.000
_cell.angle_alpha   90.00
_cell.angle_beta   90.00
_cell.angle_gamma   90.00
#
_symmetry.space_group_name_H-M   'P 1'
#
loop_
_entity.id
_entity.type
_entity.pdbx_description
1 polymer ?
#
loop_
_entity_poly.entity_id
_entity_poly.type
_entity_poly.pdbx_seq_one_letter_code
_entity_poly.pdbx_strand_id
1 'polypeptide(L)'
;GEARGEVTVTSGVTTDVKVNLSGIRRSLHLGTQVRCELHWAVLDEAGAWSAPQQQPLNSRAVDPVASRIECQFSAVLSFVSAQSPRRIAFVVWVQADGVEHWLKSSGGSDFVIPVEELVTLTSSRLEVLSDSPGGWLVADRPKVWPPLSEALLYASASPVANAGRRHAPVPSVKTGTQHLEKQGRVEWHVVTAGKVVTVLLEAWVPLPEDARIFMHFGCLYGNEWETPRERLAGVTLFDDGRASRTQLEGQARALLQFSSKEAPRAIGFVLFVTSSSGELWLKADGGSDFSVEICKRDVVDVGTEVARTFCDAETRYAHWSHFQRLCLVKDLLSQRASLRPDEAAWIACDLCLANTKKLEWYRHRGYQPKDMAHCQESVGGIMANAIRSSKEPVVRTLLRLAARA
;
A
#
# COMPACT_ATOMS: atom_id res chain seq x y z
N GLY A 1 9.41 15.36 -2.74
CA GLY A 1 9.41 13.93 -2.34
C GLY A 1 10.11 13.82 -1.00
N GLU A 2 9.86 12.75 -0.24
CA GLU A 2 10.61 12.44 0.98
C GLU A 2 11.57 11.28 0.73
N ALA A 3 12.85 11.48 1.03
CA ALA A 3 13.81 10.40 1.17
C ALA A 3 13.69 9.79 2.57
N ARG A 4 13.72 8.45 2.69
CA ARG A 4 13.61 7.72 3.97
C ARG A 4 14.78 6.78 4.14
N GLY A 5 15.24 6.63 5.37
CA GLY A 5 16.30 5.70 5.78
C GLY A 5 15.80 4.74 6.86
N GLU A 6 16.11 3.46 6.74
CA GLU A 6 15.87 2.44 7.77
C GLU A 6 17.23 1.87 8.19
N VAL A 7 17.43 1.67 9.50
CA VAL A 7 18.67 1.14 10.06
C VAL A 7 18.39 -0.13 10.84
N THR A 8 19.17 -1.18 10.56
CA THR A 8 19.16 -2.44 11.30
C THR A 8 20.55 -2.72 11.83
N VAL A 9 20.67 -3.06 13.11
CA VAL A 9 21.93 -3.48 13.73
C VAL A 9 21.78 -4.93 14.18
N THR A 10 22.67 -5.80 13.75
CA THR A 10 22.72 -7.21 14.16
C THR A 10 24.07 -7.52 14.76
N SER A 11 24.10 -8.25 15.87
CA SER A 11 25.33 -8.59 16.58
C SER A 11 25.51 -10.11 16.73
N GLY A 12 26.72 -10.58 16.45
CA GLY A 12 27.15 -11.97 16.61
C GLY A 12 28.67 -12.03 16.74
N VAL A 13 29.36 -12.72 15.83
CA VAL A 13 30.83 -12.64 15.71
C VAL A 13 31.26 -11.28 15.11
N THR A 14 30.39 -10.71 14.28
CA THR A 14 30.49 -9.35 13.75
C THR A 14 29.27 -8.54 14.18
N THR A 15 29.44 -7.22 14.27
CA THR A 15 28.35 -6.26 14.40
C THR A 15 28.13 -5.65 13.02
N ASP A 16 26.98 -5.92 12.42
CA ASP A 16 26.60 -5.41 11.11
C ASP A 16 25.59 -4.27 11.27
N VAL A 17 25.89 -3.11 10.69
CA VAL A 17 25.02 -1.94 10.62
C VAL A 17 24.54 -1.78 9.20
N LYS A 18 23.29 -2.14 8.94
CA LYS A 18 22.64 -2.04 7.63
C LYS A 18 21.81 -0.77 7.55
N VAL A 19 22.00 0.01 6.48
CA VAL A 19 21.25 1.23 6.18
C VAL A 19 20.54 1.05 4.84
N ASN A 20 19.21 1.05 4.83
CA ASN A 20 18.38 1.01 3.62
C ASN A 20 17.87 2.42 3.31
N LEU A 21 17.97 2.84 2.05
CA LEU A 21 17.56 4.16 1.58
C LEU A 21 16.46 4.06 0.52
N SER A 22 15.42 4.87 0.65
CA SER A 22 14.32 4.95 -0.32
C SER A 22 13.91 6.39 -0.61
N GLY A 23 13.26 6.65 -1.75
CA GLY A 23 12.68 7.96 -2.07
C GLY A 23 13.64 9.06 -2.54
N ILE A 24 14.95 8.81 -2.60
CA ILE A 24 15.97 9.82 -2.99
C ILE A 24 15.75 10.39 -4.40
N ARG A 25 15.64 9.53 -5.43
CA ARG A 25 15.50 9.96 -6.84
C ARG A 25 14.28 10.84 -7.10
N ARG A 26 13.15 10.50 -6.47
CA ARG A 26 11.89 11.25 -6.61
C ARG A 26 11.93 12.62 -5.91
N SER A 27 12.83 12.79 -4.95
CA SER A 27 12.90 14.00 -4.13
C SER A 27 13.81 15.07 -4.72
N LEU A 28 14.88 14.64 -5.41
CA LEU A 28 15.90 15.53 -5.96
C LEU A 28 15.83 15.66 -7.49
N HIS A 29 14.84 15.05 -8.15
CA HIS A 29 14.67 15.05 -9.62
C HIS A 29 15.95 14.63 -10.38
N LEU A 30 16.69 13.66 -9.82
CA LEU A 30 18.00 13.27 -10.34
C LEU A 30 17.88 12.56 -11.70
N GLY A 31 18.83 12.84 -12.59
CA GLY A 31 18.96 12.19 -13.90
C GLY A 31 19.30 10.69 -13.84
N THR A 32 19.76 10.13 -14.97
CA THR A 32 20.04 8.69 -15.10
C THR A 32 21.38 8.27 -14.49
N GLN A 33 22.33 9.21 -14.37
CA GLN A 33 23.65 8.97 -13.75
C GLN A 33 23.66 9.53 -12.33
N VAL A 34 23.45 8.64 -11.35
CA VAL A 34 23.45 9.01 -9.93
C VAL A 34 24.39 8.08 -9.17
N ARG A 35 25.36 8.66 -8.49
CA ARG A 35 26.19 7.97 -7.51
C ARG A 35 25.69 8.31 -6.11
N CYS A 36 25.51 7.29 -5.28
CA CYS A 36 25.01 7.43 -3.92
C CYS A 36 25.96 6.69 -2.97
N GLU A 37 26.50 7.40 -1.98
CA GLU A 37 27.41 6.86 -0.98
C GLU A 37 26.99 7.31 0.42
N LEU A 38 27.19 6.45 1.42
CA LEU A 38 27.14 6.89 2.82
C LEU A 38 28.47 7.54 3.11
N HIS A 39 28.46 8.80 3.50
CA HIS A 39 29.61 9.47 4.09
C HIS A 39 29.46 9.39 5.60
N TRP A 40 30.34 8.66 6.26
CA TRP A 40 30.15 8.22 7.63
C TRP A 40 31.44 8.30 8.46
N ALA A 41 31.27 8.39 9.79
CA ALA A 41 32.35 8.42 10.77
C ALA A 41 31.89 7.76 12.08
N VAL A 42 32.83 7.43 12.95
CA VAL A 42 32.55 7.04 14.33
C VAL A 42 32.40 8.30 15.17
N LEU A 43 31.44 8.35 16.10
CA LEU A 43 31.38 9.45 17.06
C LEU A 43 32.17 9.09 18.32
N ASP A 44 33.06 10.00 18.73
CA ASP A 44 33.78 9.91 19.99
C ASP A 44 32.87 10.24 21.20
N GLU A 45 33.44 10.23 22.41
CA GLU A 45 32.69 10.52 23.65
C GLU A 45 32.18 11.96 23.70
N ALA A 46 32.84 12.91 23.02
CA ALA A 46 32.39 14.29 22.90
C ALA A 46 31.34 14.49 21.79
N GLY A 47 31.03 13.44 21.02
CA GLY A 47 30.13 13.50 19.87
C GLY A 47 30.77 14.11 18.62
N ALA A 48 32.10 14.21 18.57
CA ALA A 48 32.83 14.64 17.39
C ALA A 48 33.12 13.46 16.46
N TRP A 49 33.27 13.77 15.17
CA TRP A 49 33.63 12.77 14.17
C TRP A 49 35.06 12.29 14.38
N SER A 50 35.24 10.97 14.33
CA SER A 50 36.53 10.28 14.51
C SER A 50 36.65 9.13 13.52
N ALA A 51 37.89 8.84 13.11
CA ALA A 51 38.17 7.74 12.21
C ALA A 51 37.77 6.40 12.84
N PRO A 52 37.21 5.46 12.06
CA PRO A 52 36.96 4.12 12.56
C PRO A 52 38.27 3.40 12.86
N GLN A 53 38.33 2.67 13.97
CA GLN A 53 39.50 1.84 14.32
C GLN A 53 39.73 0.73 13.28
N GLN A 54 38.64 0.23 12.69
CA GLN A 54 38.66 -0.76 11.62
C GLN A 54 37.82 -0.25 10.45
N GLN A 55 38.41 -0.22 9.26
CA GLN A 55 37.67 0.08 8.04
C GLN A 55 36.79 -1.13 7.64
N PRO A 56 35.46 -0.97 7.53
CA PRO A 56 34.58 -2.01 7.02
C PRO A 56 34.88 -2.35 5.57
N LEU A 57 34.60 -3.61 5.19
CA LEU A 57 34.76 -4.07 3.81
C LEU A 57 33.95 -3.19 2.85
N ASN A 58 34.53 -2.86 1.70
CA ASN A 58 33.96 -1.95 0.68
C ASN A 58 33.81 -0.49 1.11
N SER A 59 34.25 -0.11 2.32
CA SER A 59 34.38 1.27 2.72
C SER A 59 35.82 1.77 2.54
N ARG A 60 35.97 3.07 2.26
CA ARG A 60 37.27 3.73 2.09
C ARG A 60 37.34 5.03 2.89
N ALA A 61 38.48 5.31 3.52
CA ALA A 61 38.75 6.61 4.10
C ALA A 61 38.76 7.70 3.01
N VAL A 62 38.16 8.85 3.29
CA VAL A 62 38.14 10.00 2.37
C VAL A 62 38.80 11.24 2.96
N ASP A 63 38.89 11.32 4.28
CA ASP A 63 39.61 12.35 5.02
C ASP A 63 40.08 11.75 6.38
N PRO A 64 40.75 12.52 7.25
CA PRO A 64 41.29 12.01 8.51
C PRO A 64 40.25 11.46 9.50
N VAL A 65 38.96 11.76 9.33
CA VAL A 65 37.90 11.37 10.29
C VAL A 65 36.74 10.62 9.63
N ALA A 66 36.55 10.74 8.32
CA ALA A 66 35.40 10.18 7.62
C ALA A 66 35.77 9.19 6.53
N SER A 67 34.80 8.33 6.25
CA SER A 67 34.85 7.29 5.27
C SER A 67 33.65 7.37 4.32
N ARG A 68 33.74 6.68 3.19
CA ARG A 68 32.62 6.47 2.27
C ARG A 68 32.42 5.00 1.94
N ILE A 69 31.18 4.61 1.71
CA ILE A 69 30.80 3.30 1.18
C ILE A 69 29.68 3.49 0.15
N GLU A 70 29.74 2.75 -0.96
CA GLU A 70 28.70 2.85 -1.98
C GLU A 70 27.38 2.27 -1.46
N CYS A 71 26.29 3.02 -1.65
CA CYS A 71 24.97 2.68 -1.16
C CYS A 71 23.91 3.09 -2.18
N GLN A 72 23.87 2.44 -3.36
CA GLN A 72 22.85 2.77 -4.37
C GLN A 72 21.46 2.92 -3.73
N PHE A 73 21.04 1.92 -2.93
CA PHE A 73 19.85 1.97 -2.06
C PHE A 73 20.03 1.22 -0.73
N SER A 74 21.17 0.57 -0.50
CA SER A 74 21.47 -0.14 0.75
C SER A 74 22.99 -0.19 0.93
N ALA A 75 23.46 -0.09 2.16
CA ALA A 75 24.85 -0.40 2.54
C ALA A 75 24.90 -1.13 3.87
N VAL A 76 25.96 -1.92 4.06
CA VAL A 76 26.23 -2.67 5.28
C VAL A 76 27.65 -2.32 5.75
N LEU A 77 27.77 -1.83 6.97
CA LEU A 77 29.04 -1.62 7.66
C LEU A 77 29.23 -2.76 8.65
N SER A 78 30.19 -3.65 8.36
CA SER A 78 30.51 -4.80 9.22
C SER A 78 31.76 -4.53 10.04
N PHE A 79 31.64 -4.72 11.35
CA PHE A 79 32.72 -4.56 12.33
C PHE A 79 32.94 -5.87 13.09
N VAL A 80 34.17 -6.16 13.51
CA VAL A 80 34.38 -7.22 14.51
C VAL A 80 33.72 -6.77 15.82
N SER A 81 32.95 -7.63 16.48
CA SER A 81 32.13 -7.21 17.64
C SER A 81 32.95 -6.58 18.78
N ALA A 82 34.19 -7.05 19.00
CA ALA A 82 35.10 -6.47 19.99
C ALA A 82 35.61 -5.05 19.64
N GLN A 83 35.45 -4.63 18.38
CA GLN A 83 35.91 -3.34 17.83
C GLN A 83 34.75 -2.54 17.24
N SER A 84 33.50 -2.94 17.50
CA SER A 84 32.35 -2.22 16.96
C SER A 84 32.25 -0.84 17.61
N PRO A 85 32.09 0.23 16.81
CA PRO A 85 31.97 1.57 17.36
C PRO A 85 30.71 1.68 18.21
N ARG A 86 30.75 2.51 19.25
CA ARG A 86 29.57 2.77 20.09
C ARG A 86 28.47 3.50 19.34
N ARG A 87 28.89 4.47 18.50
CA ARG A 87 28.00 5.35 17.73
C ARG A 87 28.59 5.60 16.35
N ILE A 88 27.73 5.64 15.34
CA ILE A 88 28.08 6.00 13.97
C ILE A 88 27.28 7.23 13.58
N ALA A 89 27.93 8.21 12.97
CA ALA A 89 27.26 9.30 12.28
C ALA A 89 27.39 9.12 10.77
N PHE A 90 26.35 9.48 10.02
CA PHE A 90 26.42 9.51 8.56
C PHE A 90 25.54 10.58 7.94
N VAL A 91 25.88 10.92 6.70
CA VAL A 91 25.06 11.69 5.76
C VAL A 91 25.04 10.95 4.42
N VAL A 92 23.97 11.13 3.65
CA VAL A 92 23.90 10.51 2.31
C VAL A 92 24.48 11.50 1.31
N TRP A 93 25.60 11.14 0.70
CA TRP A 93 26.21 11.91 -0.37
C TRP A 93 25.71 11.41 -1.72
N VAL A 94 25.14 12.32 -2.51
CA VAL A 94 24.59 12.01 -3.82
C VAL A 94 25.24 12.91 -4.86
N GLN A 95 25.82 12.34 -5.90
CA GLN A 95 26.35 13.08 -7.04
C GLN A 95 25.52 12.76 -8.28
N ALA A 96 25.00 13.79 -8.92
CA ALA A 96 24.24 13.70 -10.18
C ALA A 96 24.53 14.93 -11.04
N ASP A 97 24.73 14.73 -12.34
CA ASP A 97 24.94 15.81 -13.31
C ASP A 97 26.04 16.82 -12.92
N GLY A 98 27.10 16.34 -12.24
CA GLY A 98 28.20 17.17 -11.74
C GLY A 98 27.90 17.97 -10.47
N VAL A 99 26.68 17.87 -9.93
CA VAL A 99 26.25 18.52 -8.68
C VAL A 99 26.29 17.53 -7.52
N GLU A 100 26.78 18.00 -6.37
CA GLU A 100 26.78 17.23 -5.13
C GLU A 100 25.63 17.66 -4.21
N HIS A 101 24.93 16.68 -3.66
CA HIS A 101 23.88 16.84 -2.68
C HIS A 101 24.23 16.08 -1.40
N TRP A 102 23.98 16.73 -0.27
CA TRP A 102 24.26 16.21 1.06
C TRP A 102 22.94 16.08 1.81
N LEU A 103 22.46 14.85 1.98
CA LEU A 103 21.18 14.60 2.64
C LEU A 103 21.40 14.31 4.11
N LYS A 104 20.75 15.12 4.93
CA LYS A 104 20.81 15.12 6.38
C LYS A 104 19.43 14.79 6.96
N SER A 105 19.39 14.55 8.27
CA SER A 105 18.12 14.39 8.98
C SER A 105 17.29 15.66 8.96
N SER A 106 15.99 15.52 9.28
CA SER A 106 15.10 16.66 9.51
C SER A 106 15.68 17.57 10.60
N GLY A 107 16.02 18.81 10.26
CA GLY A 107 16.72 19.74 11.14
C GLY A 107 18.18 20.01 10.77
N GLY A 108 18.71 19.34 9.73
CA GLY A 108 20.05 19.61 9.21
C GLY A 108 21.19 18.96 10.00
N SER A 109 20.86 18.10 10.97
CA SER A 109 21.83 17.28 11.71
C SER A 109 22.18 15.99 10.96
N ASP A 110 23.34 15.44 11.25
CA ASP A 110 23.76 14.13 10.71
C ASP A 110 22.89 13.02 11.32
N PHE A 111 22.76 11.90 10.61
CA PHE A 111 22.07 10.73 11.15
C PHE A 111 22.99 10.03 12.15
N VAL A 112 22.49 9.73 13.35
CA VAL A 112 23.29 9.06 14.38
C VAL A 112 22.66 7.71 14.74
N ILE A 113 23.47 6.66 14.70
CA ILE A 113 23.10 5.29 15.05
C ILE A 113 23.77 4.93 16.38
N PRO A 114 23.02 4.70 17.47
CA PRO A 114 23.57 4.24 18.75
C PRO A 114 23.82 2.72 18.70
N VAL A 115 24.91 2.30 18.07
CA VAL A 115 25.25 0.89 17.82
C VAL A 115 25.33 0.09 19.12
N GLU A 116 26.00 0.59 20.16
CA GLU A 116 26.14 -0.13 21.45
C GLU A 116 24.80 -0.34 22.15
N GLU A 117 23.92 0.65 22.14
CA GLU A 117 22.57 0.53 22.72
C GLU A 117 21.74 -0.50 21.94
N LEU A 118 21.80 -0.46 20.61
CA LEU A 118 21.09 -1.39 19.74
C LEU A 118 21.61 -2.83 19.88
N VAL A 119 22.93 -3.01 20.03
CA VAL A 119 23.56 -4.30 20.32
C VAL A 119 23.13 -4.81 21.70
N THR A 120 23.14 -3.93 22.72
CA THR A 120 22.72 -4.29 24.08
C THR A 120 21.26 -4.70 24.10
N LEU A 121 20.38 -3.99 23.39
CA LEU A 121 18.97 -4.36 23.24
C LEU A 121 18.78 -5.72 22.57
N THR A 122 19.68 -6.11 21.65
CA THR A 122 19.69 -7.46 21.07
C THR A 122 20.28 -8.52 22.02
N SER A 123 21.28 -8.17 22.84
CA SER A 123 21.99 -9.09 23.74
C SER A 123 21.30 -9.31 25.09
N SER A 124 20.70 -8.27 25.69
CA SER A 124 19.92 -8.38 26.94
C SER A 124 18.63 -9.19 26.77
N ARG A 125 18.26 -9.49 25.52
CA ARG A 125 17.20 -10.43 25.15
C ARG A 125 17.66 -11.89 25.12
N LEU A 126 18.97 -12.15 25.10
CA LEU A 126 19.57 -13.49 25.04
C LEU A 126 19.88 -14.08 26.43
N GLU A 127 20.11 -13.27 27.46
CA GLU A 127 20.50 -13.77 28.81
C GLU A 127 19.35 -14.33 29.66
N VAL A 128 18.09 -14.26 29.23
CA VAL A 128 16.93 -14.87 29.94
C VAL A 128 16.58 -16.27 29.39
N LEU A 129 17.32 -16.79 28.41
CA LEU A 129 17.01 -18.06 27.74
C LEU A 129 18.19 -19.06 27.87
N SER A 130 18.45 -19.52 29.09
CA SER A 130 19.13 -20.80 29.29
C SER A 130 18.08 -21.86 29.65
N ASP A 131 18.05 -22.92 28.84
CA ASP A 131 17.24 -24.15 28.95
C ASP A 131 15.80 -24.08 28.41
N SER A 132 15.66 -24.07 27.08
CA SER A 132 14.78 -24.99 26.35
C SER A 132 15.01 -24.92 24.83
N PRO A 133 14.83 -26.02 24.08
CA PRO A 133 15.04 -26.03 22.63
C PRO A 133 13.97 -25.15 21.97
N GLY A 134 14.41 -24.16 21.18
CA GLY A 134 13.56 -23.22 20.45
C GLY A 134 12.65 -23.90 19.43
N GLY A 135 11.52 -24.42 19.93
CA GLY A 135 10.41 -24.87 19.11
C GLY A 135 9.60 -23.65 18.68
N TRP A 136 9.35 -23.55 17.38
CA TRP A 136 8.32 -22.66 16.86
C TRP A 136 6.99 -23.15 17.43
N LEU A 137 6.44 -22.44 18.42
CA LEU A 137 5.19 -22.83 19.05
C LEU A 137 4.04 -22.19 18.28
N VAL A 138 3.05 -23.00 17.95
CA VAL A 138 1.79 -22.48 17.44
C VAL A 138 1.04 -21.95 18.66
N ALA A 139 0.74 -20.65 18.69
CA ALA A 139 0.05 -20.03 19.81
C ALA A 139 -1.19 -20.83 20.24
N ASP A 140 -1.33 -21.01 21.55
CA ASP A 140 -2.36 -21.82 22.16
C ASP A 140 -3.74 -21.20 21.88
N ARG A 141 -4.64 -21.99 21.29
CA ARG A 141 -5.90 -21.48 20.74
C ARG A 141 -7.10 -22.04 21.49
N PRO A 142 -7.91 -21.19 22.12
CA PRO A 142 -9.14 -21.63 22.75
C PRO A 142 -10.02 -22.33 21.70
N LYS A 143 -10.45 -23.57 21.96
CA LYS A 143 -11.36 -24.33 21.06
C LYS A 143 -12.66 -23.59 20.75
N VAL A 144 -13.02 -22.62 21.60
CA VAL A 144 -14.19 -21.78 21.45
C VAL A 144 -13.74 -20.36 21.12
N TRP A 145 -14.37 -19.76 20.11
CA TRP A 145 -14.23 -18.34 19.83
C TRP A 145 -15.61 -17.68 20.05
N PRO A 146 -15.91 -17.19 21.27
CA PRO A 146 -17.23 -16.69 21.61
C PRO A 146 -17.75 -15.61 20.64
N PRO A 147 -16.94 -14.63 20.19
CA PRO A 147 -17.35 -13.68 19.15
C PRO A 147 -17.84 -14.32 17.85
N LEU A 148 -17.20 -15.42 17.39
CA LEU A 148 -17.66 -16.15 16.21
C LEU A 148 -18.99 -16.85 16.49
N SER A 149 -19.10 -17.55 17.62
CA SER A 149 -20.31 -18.25 18.02
C SER A 149 -21.50 -17.28 18.16
N GLU A 150 -21.30 -16.14 18.80
CA GLU A 150 -22.30 -15.08 18.95
C GLU A 150 -22.71 -14.49 17.60
N ALA A 151 -21.75 -14.20 16.71
CA ALA A 151 -22.06 -13.69 15.38
C ALA A 151 -22.90 -14.68 14.55
N LEU A 152 -22.55 -15.97 14.59
CA LEU A 152 -23.29 -17.04 13.89
C LEU A 152 -24.70 -17.24 14.49
N LEU A 153 -24.84 -17.19 15.81
CA LEU A 153 -26.14 -17.24 16.49
C LEU A 153 -27.01 -16.05 16.11
N TYR A 154 -26.45 -14.84 16.09
CA TYR A 154 -27.19 -13.64 15.74
C TYR A 154 -27.61 -13.62 14.26
N ALA A 155 -26.77 -14.13 13.36
CA ALA A 155 -27.13 -14.29 11.95
C ALA A 155 -28.25 -15.31 11.74
N SER A 156 -28.28 -16.40 12.51
CA SER A 156 -29.32 -17.44 12.42
C SER A 156 -30.63 -17.06 13.12
N ALA A 157 -30.58 -16.26 14.18
CA ALA A 157 -31.76 -15.76 14.90
C ALA A 157 -32.42 -14.54 14.22
N SER A 158 -31.73 -13.89 13.27
CA SER A 158 -32.27 -12.72 12.56
C SER A 158 -33.45 -13.15 11.66
N PRO A 159 -34.67 -12.63 11.89
CA PRO A 159 -35.84 -13.03 11.11
C PRO A 159 -35.63 -12.68 9.63
N VAL A 160 -35.84 -13.65 8.75
CA VAL A 160 -35.94 -13.41 7.30
C VAL A 160 -37.03 -12.36 7.12
N ALA A 161 -36.67 -11.19 6.61
CA ALA A 161 -37.62 -10.11 6.43
C ALA A 161 -38.82 -10.61 5.61
N ASN A 162 -39.99 -10.65 6.24
CA ASN A 162 -41.26 -10.92 5.56
C ASN A 162 -41.33 -10.09 4.28
N ALA A 163 -41.79 -10.72 3.19
CA ALA A 163 -41.67 -10.35 1.79
C ALA A 163 -42.19 -8.94 1.34
N GLY A 164 -42.41 -8.00 2.26
CA GLY A 164 -42.90 -6.64 2.00
C GLY A 164 -41.92 -5.49 2.28
N ARG A 165 -40.74 -5.69 2.89
CA ARG A 165 -39.77 -4.60 3.17
C ARG A 165 -38.47 -4.77 2.35
N ARG A 166 -38.40 -4.07 1.23
CA ARG A 166 -37.38 -4.20 0.16
C ARG A 166 -35.92 -3.82 0.49
N HIS A 167 -35.51 -3.53 1.72
CA HIS A 167 -34.15 -2.97 1.96
C HIS A 167 -33.39 -3.45 3.21
N ALA A 168 -33.81 -4.53 3.88
CA ALA A 168 -32.99 -5.09 4.97
C ALA A 168 -31.92 -6.04 4.41
N PRO A 169 -30.63 -5.91 4.79
CA PRO A 169 -29.59 -6.86 4.40
C PRO A 169 -29.97 -8.25 4.91
N VAL A 170 -29.94 -9.23 4.00
CA VAL A 170 -30.20 -10.63 4.35
C VAL A 170 -29.03 -11.14 5.20
N PRO A 171 -29.29 -11.77 6.36
CA PRO A 171 -28.23 -12.39 7.13
C PRO A 171 -27.45 -13.40 6.28
N SER A 172 -26.13 -13.35 6.32
CA SER A 172 -25.28 -14.25 5.55
C SER A 172 -23.98 -14.54 6.26
N VAL A 173 -23.46 -15.74 6.01
CA VAL A 173 -22.15 -16.18 6.51
C VAL A 173 -21.34 -16.63 5.31
N LYS A 174 -20.17 -16.02 5.11
CA LYS A 174 -19.16 -16.49 4.16
C LYS A 174 -17.95 -16.96 4.94
N THR A 175 -17.33 -18.04 4.49
CA THR A 175 -16.10 -18.57 5.07
C THR A 175 -15.06 -18.78 4.00
N GLY A 176 -13.79 -18.67 4.36
CA GLY A 176 -12.71 -18.99 3.44
C GLY A 176 -11.42 -19.31 4.17
N THR A 177 -10.49 -19.87 3.41
CA THR A 177 -9.18 -20.30 3.89
C THR A 177 -8.14 -20.00 2.81
N GLN A 178 -6.98 -19.48 3.21
CA GLN A 178 -5.81 -19.29 2.34
C GLN A 178 -4.55 -19.78 3.05
N HIS A 179 -3.64 -20.38 2.30
CA HIS A 179 -2.36 -20.86 2.81
C HIS A 179 -1.29 -19.77 2.76
N LEU A 180 -0.32 -19.84 3.68
CA LEU A 180 0.86 -18.97 3.70
C LEU A 180 2.03 -19.64 3.00
N GLU A 181 2.92 -18.84 2.39
CA GLU A 181 4.12 -19.31 1.68
C GLU A 181 5.09 -20.15 2.53
N LYS A 182 5.11 -19.96 3.86
CA LYS A 182 6.15 -20.50 4.76
C LYS A 182 5.63 -21.40 5.88
N GLN A 183 4.60 -22.19 5.58
CA GLN A 183 3.80 -23.01 6.50
C GLN A 183 2.83 -22.20 7.35
N GLY A 184 1.56 -22.55 7.23
CA GLY A 184 0.46 -21.93 7.95
C GLY A 184 -0.80 -21.78 7.10
N ARG A 185 -1.87 -21.30 7.71
CA ARG A 185 -3.09 -20.88 6.99
C ARG A 185 -3.76 -19.70 7.67
N VAL A 186 -4.61 -18.98 6.96
CA VAL A 186 -5.55 -18.02 7.53
C VAL A 186 -6.95 -18.49 7.17
N GLU A 187 -7.85 -18.50 8.13
CA GLU A 187 -9.28 -18.72 7.94
C GLU A 187 -10.02 -17.45 8.31
N TRP A 188 -11.14 -17.21 7.65
CA TRP A 188 -11.98 -16.07 7.96
C TRP A 188 -13.45 -16.41 7.85
N HIS A 189 -14.25 -15.66 8.60
CA HIS A 189 -15.69 -15.66 8.56
C HIS A 189 -16.15 -14.21 8.35
N VAL A 190 -16.98 -13.99 7.34
CA VAL A 190 -17.73 -12.74 7.18
C VAL A 190 -19.16 -13.01 7.53
N VAL A 191 -19.62 -12.41 8.62
CA VAL A 191 -20.98 -12.54 9.13
C VAL A 191 -21.71 -11.21 8.94
N THR A 192 -22.72 -11.21 8.08
CA THR A 192 -23.65 -10.08 7.92
C THR A 192 -24.90 -10.38 8.73
N ALA A 193 -25.27 -9.49 9.64
CA ALA A 193 -26.49 -9.62 10.42
C ALA A 193 -27.09 -8.25 10.72
N GLY A 194 -28.28 -7.99 10.16
CA GLY A 194 -28.93 -6.68 10.26
C GLY A 194 -28.09 -5.58 9.58
N LYS A 195 -27.65 -4.58 10.36
CA LYS A 195 -26.87 -3.42 9.88
C LYS A 195 -25.38 -3.53 10.16
N VAL A 196 -24.89 -4.70 10.57
CA VAL A 196 -23.49 -4.92 10.95
C VAL A 196 -22.91 -6.04 10.10
N VAL A 197 -21.67 -5.82 9.66
CA VAL A 197 -20.85 -6.82 8.97
C VAL A 197 -19.61 -7.07 9.82
N THR A 198 -19.47 -8.29 10.32
CA THR A 198 -18.36 -8.70 11.18
C THR A 198 -17.40 -9.57 10.37
N VAL A 199 -16.13 -9.18 10.32
CA VAL A 199 -15.04 -9.97 9.74
C VAL A 199 -14.24 -10.54 10.90
N LEU A 200 -14.24 -11.86 10.99
CA LEU A 200 -13.51 -12.63 11.98
C LEU A 200 -12.40 -13.37 11.25
N LEU A 201 -11.16 -13.10 11.60
CA LEU A 201 -9.98 -13.75 11.03
C LEU A 201 -9.24 -14.55 12.09
N GLU A 202 -8.85 -15.78 11.75
CA GLU A 202 -7.97 -16.61 12.55
C GLU A 202 -6.74 -17.01 11.73
N ALA A 203 -5.54 -16.88 12.29
CA ALA A 203 -4.29 -17.16 11.63
C ALA A 203 -3.57 -18.33 12.31
N TRP A 204 -3.15 -19.31 11.51
CA TRP A 204 -2.30 -20.42 11.90
C TRP A 204 -0.89 -20.19 11.41
N VAL A 205 -0.08 -19.50 12.22
CA VAL A 205 1.31 -19.22 11.91
C VAL A 205 2.18 -19.76 13.04
N PRO A 206 3.19 -20.60 12.75
CA PRO A 206 4.19 -20.97 13.74
C PRO A 206 5.04 -19.74 14.02
N LEU A 207 5.15 -19.32 15.29
CA LEU A 207 5.85 -18.09 15.66
C LEU A 207 6.73 -18.31 16.90
N PRO A 208 7.79 -17.50 17.06
CA PRO A 208 8.48 -17.37 18.34
C PRO A 208 7.51 -16.92 19.45
N GLU A 209 7.73 -17.36 20.70
CA GLU A 209 6.87 -17.00 21.84
C GLU A 209 6.76 -15.49 22.05
N ASP A 210 7.84 -14.75 21.77
CA ASP A 210 7.92 -13.30 21.95
C ASP A 210 7.35 -12.51 20.77
N ALA A 211 6.87 -13.19 19.72
CA ALA A 211 6.34 -12.55 18.55
C ALA A 211 5.01 -11.83 18.83
N ARG A 212 4.79 -10.71 18.15
CA ARG A 212 3.49 -10.06 18.03
C ARG A 212 3.13 -10.06 16.56
N ILE A 213 1.88 -10.38 16.26
CA ILE A 213 1.38 -10.41 14.89
C ILE A 213 0.24 -9.41 14.74
N PHE A 214 0.33 -8.65 13.67
CA PHE A 214 -0.61 -7.61 13.30
C PHE A 214 -1.20 -7.94 11.94
N MET A 215 -2.49 -7.71 11.79
CA MET A 215 -3.11 -7.63 10.48
C MET A 215 -2.86 -6.22 9.95
N HIS A 216 -2.04 -6.10 8.91
CA HIS A 216 -1.83 -4.85 8.19
C HIS A 216 -2.70 -4.87 6.94
N PHE A 217 -3.71 -4.00 6.89
CA PHE A 217 -4.81 -4.13 5.94
C PHE A 217 -5.24 -2.80 5.32
N GLY A 218 -5.81 -2.90 4.13
CA GLY A 218 -6.54 -1.83 3.45
C GLY A 218 -7.97 -2.27 3.13
N CYS A 219 -8.90 -1.33 3.27
CA CYS A 219 -10.27 -1.48 2.79
C CYS A 219 -10.32 -1.24 1.28
N LEU A 220 -10.83 -2.20 0.53
CA LEU A 220 -11.01 -2.09 -0.92
C LEU A 220 -12.43 -1.61 -1.20
N TYR A 221 -12.61 -0.29 -1.26
CA TYR A 221 -13.83 0.33 -1.80
C TYR A 221 -13.82 0.37 -3.34
N GLY A 222 -12.63 0.50 -3.93
CA GLY A 222 -12.35 0.38 -5.35
C GLY A 222 -11.29 -0.68 -5.64
N ASN A 223 -10.23 -0.26 -6.35
CA ASN A 223 -9.08 -1.09 -6.70
C ASN A 223 -7.83 -0.78 -5.86
N GLU A 224 -7.82 0.32 -5.12
CA GLU A 224 -6.72 0.71 -4.24
C GLU A 224 -7.05 0.44 -2.76
N TRP A 225 -5.99 0.34 -1.95
CA TRP A 225 -6.10 0.29 -0.50
C TRP A 225 -6.46 1.67 0.04
N GLU A 226 -7.50 1.69 0.86
CA GLU A 226 -7.93 2.87 1.60
C GLU A 226 -8.07 2.52 3.08
N THR A 227 -7.96 3.53 3.94
CA THR A 227 -8.27 3.34 5.37
C THR A 227 -9.78 3.17 5.57
N PRO A 228 -10.23 2.50 6.64
CA PRO A 228 -11.65 2.40 6.95
C PRO A 228 -12.31 3.77 7.04
N ARG A 229 -13.48 3.94 6.40
CA ARG A 229 -14.25 5.21 6.45
C ARG A 229 -14.85 5.52 7.81
N GLU A 230 -15.01 4.49 8.64
CA GLU A 230 -15.46 4.60 10.01
C GLU A 230 -14.35 4.16 10.97
N ARG A 231 -14.35 4.73 12.17
CA ARG A 231 -13.38 4.36 13.19
C ARG A 231 -13.70 2.97 13.73
N LEU A 232 -12.79 2.04 13.49
CA LEU A 232 -12.89 0.66 13.99
C LEU A 232 -12.20 0.54 15.36
N ALA A 233 -12.78 -0.25 16.26
CA ALA A 233 -12.18 -0.53 17.56
C ALA A 233 -10.90 -1.37 17.41
N GLY A 234 -9.85 -1.05 18.18
CA GLY A 234 -8.57 -1.78 18.13
C GLY A 234 -7.73 -1.54 16.87
N VAL A 235 -8.19 -0.69 15.94
CA VAL A 235 -7.49 -0.38 14.69
C VAL A 235 -6.76 0.95 14.80
N THR A 236 -5.48 0.96 14.41
CA THR A 236 -4.66 2.16 14.27
C THR A 236 -4.37 2.44 12.79
N LEU A 237 -4.43 3.71 12.39
CA LEU A 237 -4.00 4.12 11.05
C LEU A 237 -2.49 3.96 10.91
N PHE A 238 -2.04 3.55 9.73
CA PHE A 238 -0.63 3.54 9.38
C PHE A 238 -0.27 4.86 8.66
N ASP A 239 0.96 5.34 8.85
CA ASP A 239 1.40 6.68 8.42
C ASP A 239 1.43 6.89 6.88
N ASP A 240 1.03 5.89 6.09
CA ASP A 240 0.85 6.00 4.65
C ASP A 240 -0.53 6.55 4.24
N GLY A 241 -1.47 6.68 5.19
CA GLY A 241 -2.84 7.12 4.94
C GLY A 241 -3.69 6.15 4.12
N ARG A 242 -3.17 4.96 3.80
CA ARG A 242 -3.80 3.95 2.93
C ARG A 242 -4.06 2.63 3.65
N ALA A 243 -3.27 2.33 4.67
CA ALA A 243 -3.37 1.09 5.42
C ALA A 243 -3.67 1.33 6.90
N SER A 244 -4.11 0.28 7.56
CA SER A 244 -4.42 0.25 8.97
C SER A 244 -3.85 -1.02 9.60
N ARG A 245 -3.68 -1.02 10.92
CA ARG A 245 -3.17 -2.16 11.67
C ARG A 245 -4.10 -2.50 12.82
N THR A 246 -4.29 -3.79 13.05
CA THR A 246 -4.87 -4.33 14.29
C THR A 246 -4.00 -5.48 14.76
N GLN A 247 -3.74 -5.55 16.07
CA GLN A 247 -3.01 -6.68 16.64
C GLN A 247 -3.94 -7.90 16.70
N LEU A 248 -3.40 -9.10 16.43
CA LEU A 248 -4.15 -10.34 16.62
C LEU A 248 -4.10 -10.73 18.11
N GLU A 249 -5.28 -10.89 18.71
CA GLU A 249 -5.46 -11.42 20.06
C GLU A 249 -4.90 -12.84 20.15
N GLY A 250 -4.14 -13.11 21.22
CA GLY A 250 -3.49 -14.41 21.42
C GLY A 250 -2.60 -14.84 20.25
N GLN A 251 -2.07 -13.89 19.47
CA GLN A 251 -1.30 -14.10 18.24
C GLN A 251 -2.08 -14.84 17.12
N ALA A 252 -3.40 -14.96 17.22
CA ALA A 252 -4.17 -15.77 16.28
C ALA A 252 -5.40 -15.06 15.71
N ARG A 253 -6.08 -14.19 16.46
CA ARG A 253 -7.44 -13.75 16.10
C ARG A 253 -7.56 -12.25 15.90
N ALA A 254 -8.24 -11.83 14.84
CA ALA A 254 -8.64 -10.45 14.62
C ALA A 254 -10.15 -10.36 14.37
N LEU A 255 -10.74 -9.26 14.83
CA LEU A 255 -12.15 -8.95 14.63
C LEU A 255 -12.27 -7.52 14.13
N LEU A 256 -12.96 -7.34 13.01
CA LEU A 256 -13.36 -6.04 12.48
C LEU A 256 -14.87 -5.99 12.34
N GLN A 257 -15.47 -4.88 12.75
CA GLN A 257 -16.91 -4.66 12.66
C GLN A 257 -17.21 -3.41 11.85
N PHE A 258 -17.89 -3.60 10.73
CA PHE A 258 -18.33 -2.53 9.86
C PHE A 258 -19.82 -2.30 10.00
N SER A 259 -20.26 -1.06 9.84
CA SER A 259 -21.65 -0.80 9.49
C SER A 259 -21.93 -1.32 8.07
N SER A 260 -23.12 -1.85 7.82
CA SER A 260 -23.48 -2.39 6.49
C SER A 260 -23.46 -1.32 5.39
N LYS A 261 -23.47 -0.03 5.74
CA LYS A 261 -23.36 1.10 4.81
C LYS A 261 -21.92 1.39 4.40
N GLU A 262 -21.00 1.37 5.37
CA GLU A 262 -19.58 1.69 5.17
C GLU A 262 -18.68 0.45 4.99
N ALA A 263 -19.26 -0.75 5.04
CA ALA A 263 -18.56 -2.00 4.76
C ALA A 263 -17.92 -1.98 3.37
N PRO A 264 -16.60 -2.24 3.26
CA PRO A 264 -15.92 -2.26 1.97
C PRO A 264 -16.34 -3.47 1.13
N ARG A 265 -15.97 -3.49 -0.15
CA ARG A 265 -16.19 -4.65 -1.02
C ARG A 265 -15.35 -5.83 -0.56
N ALA A 266 -14.08 -5.56 -0.27
CA ALA A 266 -13.13 -6.54 0.24
C ALA A 266 -12.14 -5.88 1.20
N ILE A 267 -11.38 -6.69 1.93
CA ILE A 267 -10.20 -6.27 2.67
C ILE A 267 -9.00 -6.98 2.06
N GLY A 268 -8.02 -6.20 1.63
CA GLY A 268 -6.68 -6.70 1.30
C GLY A 268 -5.81 -6.61 2.55
N PHE A 269 -5.04 -7.65 2.87
CA PHE A 269 -4.15 -7.62 4.03
C PHE A 269 -2.91 -8.48 3.89
N VAL A 270 -1.94 -8.21 4.74
CA VAL A 270 -0.76 -9.04 5.00
C VAL A 270 -0.61 -9.19 6.51
N LEU A 271 0.06 -10.26 6.96
CA LEU A 271 0.38 -10.41 8.37
C LEU A 271 1.77 -9.84 8.61
N PHE A 272 1.84 -8.88 9.53
CA PHE A 272 3.08 -8.25 9.96
C PHE A 272 3.46 -8.80 11.32
N VAL A 273 4.56 -9.54 11.36
CA VAL A 273 5.08 -10.18 12.58
C VAL A 273 6.28 -9.39 13.05
N THR A 274 6.30 -9.04 14.33
CA THR A 274 7.44 -8.40 15.00
C THR A 274 7.89 -9.27 16.16
N SER A 275 9.17 -9.60 16.24
CA SER A 275 9.77 -10.36 17.36
C SER A 275 11.13 -9.77 17.72
N SER A 276 11.81 -10.35 18.71
CA SER A 276 13.23 -10.09 18.98
C SER A 276 14.14 -10.34 17.79
N SER A 277 13.80 -11.33 16.96
CA SER A 277 14.57 -11.68 15.77
C SER A 277 14.36 -10.74 14.57
N GLY A 278 13.47 -9.75 14.70
CA GLY A 278 13.17 -8.76 13.67
C GLY A 278 11.74 -8.83 13.16
N GLU A 279 11.54 -8.30 11.95
CA GLU A 279 10.24 -8.16 11.30
C GLU A 279 10.06 -9.15 10.16
N LEU A 280 8.86 -9.70 10.04
CA LEU A 280 8.49 -10.64 8.99
C LEU A 280 7.12 -10.30 8.41
N TRP A 281 7.07 -10.18 7.09
CA TRP A 281 5.85 -9.96 6.33
C TRP A 281 5.42 -11.28 5.70
N LEU A 282 4.24 -11.74 6.10
CA LEU A 282 3.67 -12.98 5.59
C LEU A 282 2.53 -12.66 4.64
N LYS A 283 2.60 -13.29 3.46
CA LYS A 283 1.69 -13.14 2.34
C LYS A 283 0.98 -14.46 2.03
N ALA A 284 -0.06 -14.37 1.21
CA ALA A 284 -0.69 -15.55 0.65
C ALA A 284 0.29 -16.28 -0.27
N ASP A 285 0.08 -17.58 -0.44
CA ASP A 285 0.86 -18.38 -1.37
C ASP A 285 0.93 -17.73 -2.77
N GLY A 286 2.15 -17.65 -3.34
CA GLY A 286 2.42 -16.93 -4.59
C GLY A 286 2.66 -15.42 -4.45
N GLY A 287 2.98 -14.91 -3.26
CA GLY A 287 3.50 -13.56 -3.01
C GLY A 287 2.44 -12.45 -3.04
N SER A 288 1.17 -12.82 -3.14
CA SER A 288 0.04 -11.89 -3.19
C SER A 288 -0.49 -11.55 -1.80
N ASP A 289 -1.14 -10.40 -1.67
CA ASP A 289 -1.81 -10.04 -0.42
C ASP A 289 -3.06 -10.90 -0.24
N PHE A 290 -3.39 -11.25 1.00
CA PHE A 290 -4.64 -11.95 1.30
C PHE A 290 -5.83 -11.06 0.96
N SER A 291 -6.93 -11.66 0.55
CA SER A 291 -8.14 -10.92 0.19
C SER A 291 -9.40 -11.59 0.76
N VAL A 292 -10.13 -10.85 1.59
CA VAL A 292 -11.43 -11.26 2.15
C VAL A 292 -12.52 -10.49 1.44
N GLU A 293 -13.35 -11.18 0.63
CA GLU A 293 -14.54 -10.57 0.05
C GLU A 293 -15.63 -10.43 1.11
N ILE A 294 -16.05 -9.21 1.39
CA ILE A 294 -17.03 -8.89 2.44
C ILE A 294 -18.41 -8.83 1.82
N CYS A 295 -18.65 -7.79 1.03
CA CYS A 295 -19.90 -7.61 0.32
C CYS A 295 -19.73 -8.06 -1.13
N LYS A 296 -20.55 -9.03 -1.57
CA LYS A 296 -20.95 -9.06 -2.98
C LYS A 296 -21.90 -7.88 -3.13
N ARG A 297 -21.35 -6.70 -3.39
CA ARG A 297 -22.15 -5.77 -4.17
C ARG A 297 -22.25 -6.45 -5.54
N ASP A 298 -23.38 -7.15 -5.77
CA ASP A 298 -23.99 -7.04 -7.09
C ASP A 298 -23.86 -5.58 -7.45
N VAL A 299 -23.34 -5.31 -8.64
CA VAL A 299 -23.12 -3.96 -9.15
C VAL A 299 -24.45 -3.21 -9.07
N VAL A 300 -24.78 -2.68 -7.90
CA VAL A 300 -25.80 -1.67 -7.71
C VAL A 300 -25.08 -0.45 -8.22
N ASP A 301 -25.39 -0.21 -9.48
CA ASP A 301 -25.02 0.84 -10.40
C ASP A 301 -24.86 2.20 -9.71
N VAL A 302 -23.72 2.39 -9.04
CA VAL A 302 -23.19 3.70 -8.68
C VAL A 302 -21.94 3.91 -9.52
N GLY A 303 -22.18 3.99 -10.83
CA GLY A 303 -21.26 4.41 -11.87
C GLY A 303 -20.10 3.44 -12.12
N THR A 304 -19.85 3.14 -13.38
CA THR A 304 -18.55 2.60 -13.79
C THR A 304 -17.42 3.53 -13.34
N GLU A 305 -16.20 3.02 -13.26
CA GLU A 305 -15.00 3.86 -13.10
C GLU A 305 -15.02 5.04 -14.10
N VAL A 306 -15.45 4.78 -15.35
CA VAL A 306 -15.67 5.80 -16.37
C VAL A 306 -16.68 6.86 -15.93
N ALA A 307 -17.84 6.45 -15.39
CA ALA A 307 -18.84 7.36 -14.86
C ALA A 307 -18.28 8.25 -13.73
N ARG A 308 -17.52 7.66 -12.81
CA ARG A 308 -16.88 8.42 -11.72
C ARG A 308 -15.87 9.42 -12.26
N THR A 309 -15.05 9.02 -13.23
CA THR A 309 -14.07 9.93 -13.85
C THR A 309 -14.76 11.13 -14.51
N PHE A 310 -15.88 10.91 -15.21
CA PHE A 310 -16.67 12.02 -15.75
C PHE A 310 -17.27 12.89 -14.64
N CYS A 311 -17.95 12.31 -13.65
CA CYS A 311 -18.57 13.07 -12.56
C CYS A 311 -17.53 13.83 -11.71
N ASP A 312 -16.38 13.23 -11.42
CA ASP A 312 -15.29 13.90 -10.70
C ASP A 312 -14.71 15.05 -11.52
N ALA A 313 -14.52 14.86 -12.82
CA ALA A 313 -14.04 15.94 -13.69
C ALA A 313 -15.03 17.11 -13.74
N GLU A 314 -16.33 16.82 -13.79
CA GLU A 314 -17.39 17.83 -13.80
C GLU A 314 -17.55 18.59 -12.49
N THR A 315 -17.24 17.96 -11.36
CA THR A 315 -17.45 18.56 -10.02
C THR A 315 -16.20 19.18 -9.42
N ARG A 316 -14.99 18.72 -9.80
CA ARG A 316 -13.73 19.14 -9.17
C ARG A 316 -12.95 20.19 -9.95
N TYR A 317 -13.05 20.20 -11.29
CA TYR A 317 -12.30 21.18 -12.08
C TYR A 317 -13.06 22.52 -12.15
N ALA A 318 -12.41 23.58 -11.67
CA ALA A 318 -12.94 24.95 -11.79
C ALA A 318 -13.19 25.36 -13.25
N HIS A 319 -12.45 24.77 -14.19
CA HIS A 319 -12.63 24.93 -15.62
C HIS A 319 -12.60 23.57 -16.32
N TRP A 320 -13.70 23.22 -16.99
CA TRP A 320 -13.87 21.97 -17.73
C TRP A 320 -14.32 22.23 -19.17
N SER A 321 -13.33 22.47 -20.02
CA SER A 321 -13.50 22.85 -21.42
C SER A 321 -13.82 21.67 -22.34
N HIS A 322 -14.35 21.97 -23.53
CA HIS A 322 -14.57 20.96 -24.56
C HIS A 322 -13.29 20.17 -24.92
N PHE A 323 -12.14 20.84 -24.96
CA PHE A 323 -10.86 20.18 -25.26
C PHE A 323 -10.48 19.15 -24.19
N GLN A 324 -10.62 19.50 -22.90
CA GLN A 324 -10.30 18.57 -21.81
C GLN A 324 -11.22 17.35 -21.79
N ARG A 325 -12.52 17.52 -22.14
CA ARG A 325 -13.45 16.40 -22.32
C ARG A 325 -12.99 15.45 -23.42
N LEU A 326 -12.61 15.98 -24.58
CA LEU A 326 -12.08 15.17 -25.68
C LEU A 326 -10.78 14.45 -25.31
N CYS A 327 -9.88 15.10 -24.57
CA CYS A 327 -8.68 14.46 -24.02
C CYS A 327 -9.03 13.31 -23.07
N LEU A 328 -9.99 13.51 -22.16
CA LEU A 328 -10.43 12.45 -21.25
C LEU A 328 -11.00 11.24 -22.02
N VAL A 329 -11.86 11.49 -23.02
CA VAL A 329 -12.40 10.43 -23.89
C VAL A 329 -11.26 9.70 -24.62
N LYS A 330 -10.29 10.43 -25.17
CA LYS A 330 -9.10 9.85 -25.81
C LYS A 330 -8.36 8.91 -24.86
N ASP A 331 -8.11 9.34 -23.64
CA ASP A 331 -7.37 8.57 -22.65
C ASP A 331 -8.13 7.29 -22.25
N LEU A 332 -9.43 7.42 -21.98
CA LEU A 332 -10.30 6.28 -21.65
C LEU A 332 -10.38 5.24 -22.78
N LEU A 333 -10.47 5.70 -24.02
CA LEU A 333 -10.47 4.82 -25.19
C LEU A 333 -9.10 4.17 -25.45
N SER A 334 -8.00 4.86 -25.14
CA SER A 334 -6.63 4.37 -25.38
C SER A 334 -6.18 3.34 -24.35
N GLN A 335 -6.62 3.47 -23.10
CA GLN A 335 -6.22 2.61 -22.00
C GLN A 335 -6.94 1.24 -21.98
N ARG A 336 -8.01 1.09 -22.77
CA ARG A 336 -8.92 -0.06 -22.67
C ARG A 336 -8.89 -0.91 -23.94
N ALA A 337 -8.56 -2.19 -23.78
CA ALA A 337 -8.59 -3.16 -24.88
C ALA A 337 -10.02 -3.49 -25.35
N SER A 338 -11.01 -3.39 -24.46
CA SER A 338 -12.43 -3.57 -24.75
C SER A 338 -13.28 -2.70 -23.81
N LEU A 339 -14.32 -2.09 -24.35
CA LEU A 339 -15.28 -1.29 -23.58
C LEU A 339 -16.49 -2.13 -23.19
N ARG A 340 -17.02 -1.87 -22.00
CA ARG A 340 -18.35 -2.38 -21.59
C ARG A 340 -19.47 -1.46 -22.10
N PRO A 341 -20.72 -1.95 -22.24
CA PRO A 341 -21.84 -1.15 -22.77
C PRO A 341 -22.13 0.13 -21.98
N ASP A 342 -22.07 0.06 -20.65
CA ASP A 342 -22.21 1.18 -19.71
C ASP A 342 -21.10 2.23 -19.90
N GLU A 343 -19.84 1.80 -20.06
CA GLU A 343 -18.71 2.67 -20.34
C GLU A 343 -18.84 3.37 -21.70
N ALA A 344 -19.27 2.63 -22.73
CA ALA A 344 -19.54 3.17 -24.04
C ALA A 344 -20.72 4.16 -24.01
N ALA A 345 -21.72 3.97 -23.14
CA ALA A 345 -22.84 4.88 -22.98
C ALA A 345 -22.40 6.22 -22.38
N TRP A 346 -21.52 6.20 -21.37
CA TRP A 346 -20.94 7.44 -20.81
C TRP A 346 -20.12 8.22 -21.83
N ILE A 347 -19.25 7.53 -22.57
CA ILE A 347 -18.45 8.16 -23.64
C ILE A 347 -19.37 8.75 -24.72
N ALA A 348 -20.39 8.01 -25.15
CA ALA A 348 -21.32 8.48 -26.16
C ALA A 348 -22.15 9.67 -25.68
N CYS A 349 -22.59 9.66 -24.42
CA CYS A 349 -23.32 10.77 -23.82
C CYS A 349 -22.45 12.03 -23.81
N ASP A 350 -21.21 11.93 -23.32
CA ASP A 350 -20.30 13.07 -23.24
C ASP A 350 -19.97 13.68 -24.60
N LEU A 351 -19.65 12.84 -25.60
CA LEU A 351 -19.38 13.29 -26.96
C LEU A 351 -20.61 13.95 -27.63
N CYS A 352 -21.81 13.38 -27.43
CA CYS A 352 -23.04 13.98 -27.91
C CYS A 352 -23.30 15.34 -27.25
N LEU A 353 -23.14 15.43 -25.92
CA LEU A 353 -23.31 16.66 -25.15
C LEU A 353 -22.33 17.73 -25.61
N ALA A 354 -21.07 17.35 -25.77
CA ALA A 354 -20.03 18.19 -26.30
C ALA A 354 -20.48 18.80 -27.64
N ASN A 355 -20.88 17.98 -28.63
CA ASN A 355 -21.24 18.49 -29.94
C ASN A 355 -22.45 19.46 -29.98
N THR A 356 -23.30 19.51 -28.94
CA THR A 356 -24.44 20.44 -28.95
C THR A 356 -24.04 21.91 -29.04
N LYS A 357 -22.79 22.28 -28.72
CA LYS A 357 -22.27 23.67 -28.71
C LYS A 357 -23.11 24.67 -27.91
N LYS A 358 -24.06 24.18 -27.10
CA LYS A 358 -25.00 24.98 -26.29
C LYS A 358 -24.49 25.23 -24.87
N LEU A 359 -23.49 24.45 -24.45
CA LEU A 359 -22.98 24.48 -23.09
C LEU A 359 -21.83 25.49 -22.97
N GLU A 360 -21.68 26.05 -21.77
CA GLU A 360 -20.69 27.09 -21.47
C GLU A 360 -19.24 26.62 -21.70
N TRP A 361 -19.02 25.31 -21.84
CA TRP A 361 -17.75 24.65 -22.17
C TRP A 361 -17.07 25.20 -23.44
N TYR A 362 -17.82 25.90 -24.30
CA TYR A 362 -17.35 26.53 -25.52
C TYR A 362 -16.94 28.00 -25.38
N ARG A 363 -17.26 28.66 -24.25
CA ARG A 363 -17.10 30.12 -24.08
C ARG A 363 -15.68 30.55 -23.71
N HIS A 364 -14.79 29.63 -23.37
CA HIS A 364 -13.40 29.91 -23.05
C HIS A 364 -12.47 28.95 -23.81
N ARG A 365 -12.04 29.35 -25.00
CA ARG A 365 -11.12 28.58 -25.85
C ARG A 365 -9.69 28.69 -25.29
N GLY A 366 -9.36 27.86 -24.31
CA GLY A 366 -7.99 27.70 -23.80
C GLY A 366 -7.09 26.82 -24.68
N TYR A 367 -7.43 26.61 -25.96
CA TYR A 367 -6.75 25.68 -26.87
C TYR A 367 -6.54 26.29 -28.25
N GLN A 368 -5.46 25.90 -28.95
CA GLN A 368 -5.26 26.31 -30.34
C GLN A 368 -6.13 25.45 -31.28
N PRO A 369 -6.68 26.01 -32.38
CA PRO A 369 -7.48 25.23 -33.33
C PRO A 369 -6.78 23.98 -33.86
N LYS A 370 -5.45 24.03 -34.05
CA LYS A 370 -4.65 22.89 -34.50
C LYS A 370 -4.66 21.73 -33.48
N ASP A 371 -4.62 22.05 -32.18
CA ASP A 371 -4.56 21.05 -31.11
C ASP A 371 -5.92 20.35 -30.99
N MET A 372 -7.00 21.12 -31.14
CA MET A 372 -8.36 20.57 -31.22
C MET A 372 -8.52 19.64 -32.41
N ALA A 373 -8.09 20.06 -33.61
CA ALA A 373 -8.17 19.23 -34.81
C ALA A 373 -7.40 17.91 -34.64
N HIS A 374 -6.17 17.98 -34.08
CA HIS A 374 -5.37 16.80 -33.78
C HIS A 374 -6.05 15.88 -32.75
N CYS A 375 -6.65 16.44 -31.70
CA CYS A 375 -7.38 15.67 -30.70
C CYS A 375 -8.60 14.97 -31.29
N GLN A 376 -9.39 15.67 -32.10
CA GLN A 376 -10.56 15.12 -32.80
C GLN A 376 -10.19 13.99 -33.76
N GLU A 377 -9.13 14.17 -34.55
CA GLU A 377 -8.60 13.13 -35.44
C GLU A 377 -8.16 11.90 -34.64
N SER A 378 -7.43 12.10 -33.55
CA SER A 378 -6.96 11.01 -32.67
C SER A 378 -8.13 10.25 -32.04
N VAL A 379 -9.12 10.94 -31.46
CA VAL A 379 -10.33 10.32 -30.90
C VAL A 379 -11.09 9.55 -31.97
N GLY A 380 -11.27 10.14 -33.16
CA GLY A 380 -11.93 9.48 -34.30
C GLY A 380 -11.24 8.18 -34.71
N GLY A 381 -9.91 8.18 -34.82
CA GLY A 381 -9.13 6.99 -35.15
C GLY A 381 -9.23 5.89 -34.09
N ILE A 382 -9.12 6.23 -32.81
CA ILE A 382 -9.21 5.26 -31.71
C ILE A 382 -10.64 4.70 -31.61
N MET A 383 -11.66 5.56 -31.73
CA MET A 383 -13.06 5.14 -31.69
C MET A 383 -13.41 4.22 -32.87
N ALA A 384 -12.92 4.50 -34.08
CA ALA A 384 -13.09 3.63 -35.24
C ALA A 384 -12.47 2.23 -34.98
N ASN A 385 -11.30 2.19 -34.35
CA ASN A 385 -10.67 0.94 -33.93
C ASN A 385 -11.51 0.20 -32.89
N ALA A 386 -12.02 0.89 -31.86
CA ALA A 386 -12.88 0.31 -30.83
C ALA A 386 -14.20 -0.25 -31.40
N ILE A 387 -14.82 0.44 -32.37
CA ILE A 387 -16.00 -0.05 -33.09
C ILE A 387 -15.65 -1.32 -33.86
N ARG A 388 -14.50 -1.34 -34.54
CA ARG A 388 -14.07 -2.48 -35.35
C ARG A 388 -13.75 -3.71 -34.50
N SER A 389 -13.06 -3.54 -33.38
CA SER A 389 -12.63 -4.63 -32.49
C SER A 389 -13.73 -5.16 -31.57
N SER A 390 -14.75 -4.34 -31.26
CA SER A 390 -15.81 -4.75 -30.37
C SER A 390 -16.71 -5.82 -30.98
N LYS A 391 -16.88 -6.91 -30.22
CA LYS A 391 -17.82 -8.00 -30.50
C LYS A 391 -19.24 -7.70 -30.00
N GLU A 392 -19.40 -6.67 -29.17
CA GLU A 392 -20.68 -6.32 -28.54
C GLU A 392 -21.49 -5.32 -29.41
N PRO A 393 -22.67 -5.70 -29.92
CA PRO A 393 -23.47 -4.84 -30.81
C PRO A 393 -23.88 -3.50 -30.16
N VAL A 394 -24.14 -3.51 -28.85
CA VAL A 394 -24.55 -2.31 -28.10
C VAL A 394 -23.42 -1.28 -28.04
N VAL A 395 -22.20 -1.72 -27.73
CA VAL A 395 -21.01 -0.84 -27.72
C VAL A 395 -20.79 -0.21 -29.10
N ARG A 396 -20.89 -1.00 -30.17
CA ARG A 396 -20.77 -0.49 -31.55
C ARG A 396 -21.83 0.55 -31.86
N THR A 397 -23.05 0.33 -31.39
CA THR A 397 -24.18 1.24 -31.62
C THR A 397 -23.98 2.57 -30.90
N LEU A 398 -23.57 2.52 -29.63
CA LEU A 398 -23.32 3.70 -28.81
C LEU A 398 -22.16 4.55 -29.36
N LEU A 399 -21.05 3.93 -29.75
CA LEU A 399 -19.93 4.66 -30.35
C LEU A 399 -20.26 5.23 -31.73
N ARG A 400 -21.09 4.55 -32.53
CA ARG A 400 -21.60 5.09 -33.80
C ARG A 400 -22.54 6.28 -33.58
N LEU A 401 -23.36 6.24 -32.53
CA LEU A 401 -24.22 7.36 -32.15
C LEU A 401 -23.37 8.59 -31.82
N ALA A 402 -22.28 8.40 -31.08
CA ALA A 402 -21.33 9.45 -30.73
C ALA A 402 -20.64 10.06 -31.96
N ALA A 403 -20.34 9.26 -32.97
CA ALA A 403 -19.71 9.72 -34.22
C ALA A 403 -20.64 10.52 -35.15
N ARG A 404 -21.97 10.44 -34.95
CA ARG A 404 -22.95 11.21 -35.72
C ARG A 404 -23.07 12.66 -35.23
N ALA A 405 -22.71 12.88 -33.98
CA ALA A 405 -22.64 14.20 -33.38
C ALA A 405 -21.39 14.89 -33.93
#